data_AF-A0A2N1XMC6-F1
#
_entry.id   AF-A0A2N1XMC6-F1
#
_cell.length_a   1.000
_cell.length_b   1.000
_cell.length_c   1.000
_cell.angle_alpha   90.00
_cell.angle_beta   90.00
_cell.angle_gamma   90.00
#
_symmetry.space_group_name_H-M   'P 1'
#
loop_
_entity.id
_entity.type
_entity.pdbx_description
1 polymer ?
#
loop_
_entity_poly.entity_id
_entity_poly.type
_entity_poly.pdbx_seq_one_letter_code
_entity_poly.pdbx_strand_id
1 'polypeptide(L)'
;MITVANQPSVKVIGANGQISLGKQYAGRQVLVEEQEPGVWLVRMATVIPDNERWLQQPKTAADLQNALSWTQANSPTDTHVDNILEKLNGQD
;
A
#
# COMPACT_ATOMS: atom_id res chain seq x y z
N MET A 1 1.76 20.12 12.10
CA MET A 1 0.74 19.32 11.38
C MET A 1 -0.29 20.29 10.84
N ILE A 2 -0.48 20.35 9.52
CA ILE A 2 -1.41 21.31 8.92
C ILE A 2 -2.79 20.67 8.95
N THR A 3 -3.64 21.13 9.85
CA THR A 3 -5.05 20.72 9.91
C THR A 3 -5.72 21.28 8.67
N VAL A 4 -6.02 20.45 7.67
CA VAL A 4 -6.89 20.83 6.56
C VAL A 4 -8.32 20.85 7.10
N ALA A 5 -8.66 21.91 7.84
CA ALA A 5 -10.03 22.17 8.26
C ALA A 5 -10.77 22.77 7.06
N ASN A 6 -11.23 21.90 6.16
CA ASN A 6 -12.17 22.33 5.14
C ASN A 6 -13.51 22.62 5.83
N GLN A 7 -14.15 23.75 5.51
CA GLN A 7 -15.44 24.09 6.09
C GLN A 7 -16.48 22.98 5.76
N PRO A 8 -17.38 22.66 6.72
CA PRO A 8 -18.45 21.72 6.45
C PRO A 8 -19.29 22.23 5.27
N SER A 9 -19.58 21.34 4.31
CA SER A 9 -20.39 21.67 3.14
C SER A 9 -21.64 20.80 3.13
N VAL A 10 -22.80 21.42 2.90
CA VAL A 10 -24.06 20.69 2.74
C VAL A 10 -24.11 20.11 1.33
N LYS A 11 -24.38 18.82 1.23
CA LYS A 11 -24.54 18.08 -0.04
C LYS A 11 -25.83 17.30 -0.02
N VAL A 12 -26.44 17.14 -1.18
CA VAL A 12 -27.67 16.37 -1.37
C VAL A 12 -27.31 14.98 -1.91
N ILE A 13 -27.95 13.95 -1.36
CA ILE A 13 -27.90 12.60 -1.90
C ILE A 13 -28.84 12.55 -3.11
N GLY A 14 -28.30 12.21 -4.28
CA GLY A 14 -29.10 12.09 -5.51
C GLY A 14 -30.12 10.96 -5.42
N ALA A 15 -31.10 10.96 -6.32
CA ALA A 15 -32.17 9.94 -6.36
C ALA A 15 -31.66 8.50 -6.51
N ASN A 16 -30.42 8.31 -7.00
CA ASN A 16 -29.74 7.03 -7.12
C ASN A 16 -28.81 6.69 -5.94
N GLY A 17 -28.89 7.44 -4.83
CA GLY A 17 -28.08 7.20 -3.62
C GLY A 17 -26.66 7.77 -3.66
N GLN A 18 -26.29 8.58 -4.67
CA GLN A 18 -24.93 9.10 -4.81
C GLN A 18 -24.72 10.43 -4.09
N ILE A 19 -23.54 10.59 -3.45
CA ILE A 19 -23.06 11.87 -2.91
C ILE A 19 -21.80 12.32 -3.66
N SER A 20 -21.83 13.55 -4.21
CA SER A 20 -20.71 14.08 -5.00
C SER A 20 -19.71 14.82 -4.12
N LEU A 21 -18.57 14.19 -3.80
CA LEU A 21 -17.52 14.77 -2.94
C LEU A 21 -16.52 15.69 -3.68
N GLY A 22 -16.47 15.60 -5.01
CA GLY A 22 -15.62 16.43 -5.88
C GLY A 22 -14.62 15.59 -6.68
N LYS A 23 -14.23 16.11 -7.87
CA LYS A 23 -13.39 15.39 -8.85
C LYS A 23 -12.00 15.00 -8.32
N GLN A 24 -11.46 15.74 -7.35
CA GLN A 24 -10.18 15.44 -6.69
C GLN A 24 -10.14 14.07 -5.99
N TYR A 25 -11.31 13.50 -5.68
CA TYR A 25 -11.45 12.19 -5.05
C TYR A 25 -11.89 11.09 -6.03
N ALA A 26 -12.01 11.39 -7.32
CA ALA A 26 -12.46 10.42 -8.31
C ALA A 26 -11.53 9.19 -8.38
N GLY A 27 -12.13 8.00 -8.51
CA GLY A 27 -11.42 6.73 -8.63
C GLY A 27 -10.83 6.18 -7.33
N ARG A 28 -10.92 6.91 -6.21
CA ARG A 28 -10.42 6.45 -4.91
C ARG A 28 -11.45 5.57 -4.21
N GLN A 29 -10.98 4.50 -3.56
CA GLN A 29 -11.82 3.66 -2.72
C GLN A 29 -12.01 4.32 -1.35
N VAL A 30 -13.24 4.25 -0.84
CA VAL A 30 -13.62 4.79 0.46
C VAL A 30 -14.37 3.74 1.25
N LEU A 31 -14.15 3.75 2.55
CA LEU A 31 -14.96 3.02 3.50
C LEU A 31 -16.08 3.95 3.99
N VAL A 32 -17.31 3.45 3.92
CA VAL A 32 -18.52 4.15 4.36
C VAL A 32 -19.12 3.36 5.52
N GLU A 33 -19.24 3.98 6.68
CA GLU A 33 -19.75 3.35 7.90
C GLU A 33 -20.85 4.23 8.50
N GLU A 34 -21.94 3.61 8.96
CA GLU A 34 -22.91 4.27 9.85
C GLU A 34 -22.47 4.02 11.29
N GLN A 35 -22.02 5.06 11.98
CA GLN A 35 -21.55 4.95 13.38
C GLN A 35 -22.75 4.92 14.34
N GLU A 36 -23.78 5.70 14.02
CA GLU A 36 -25.05 5.81 14.74
C GLU A 36 -26.15 6.13 13.71
N PRO A 37 -27.46 5.94 14.02
CA PRO A 37 -28.54 6.25 13.09
C PRO A 37 -28.44 7.68 12.54
N GLY A 38 -28.21 7.80 11.23
CA GLY A 38 -28.06 9.07 10.53
C GLY A 38 -26.67 9.74 10.64
N VAL A 39 -25.70 9.11 11.32
CA VAL A 39 -24.31 9.57 11.42
C VAL A 39 -23.41 8.67 10.58
N TRP A 40 -22.91 9.23 9.47
CA TRP A 40 -22.11 8.51 8.49
C TRP A 40 -20.67 9.01 8.50
N LEU A 41 -19.72 8.07 8.53
CA LEU A 41 -18.30 8.34 8.37
C LEU A 41 -17.83 7.83 7.01
N VAL A 42 -17.22 8.70 6.22
CA VAL A 42 -16.58 8.34 4.95
C VAL A 42 -15.08 8.59 5.08
N ARG A 43 -14.27 7.53 4.96
CA ARG A 43 -12.80 7.60 5.05
C ARG A 43 -12.14 6.96 3.83
N MET A 44 -11.01 7.54 3.40
CA MET A 44 -10.20 6.93 2.35
C MET A 44 -9.59 5.63 2.86
N ALA A 45 -9.60 4.59 2.04
CA ALA A 45 -9.03 3.29 2.40
C ALA A 45 -8.17 2.75 1.25
N THR A 46 -7.10 2.05 1.60
CA THR A 46 -6.32 1.24 0.66
C THR A 46 -6.76 -0.20 0.83
N VAL A 47 -7.31 -0.81 -0.22
CA VAL A 47 -7.64 -2.23 -0.22
C VAL A 47 -6.41 -3.03 -0.61
N ILE A 48 -6.09 -4.03 0.21
CA ILE A 48 -5.00 -4.96 -0.02
C ILE A 48 -5.61 -6.35 -0.19
N PRO A 49 -5.37 -7.05 -1.31
CA PRO A 49 -5.79 -8.44 -1.50
C PRO A 49 -5.30 -9.34 -0.35
N ASP A 50 -6.11 -10.34 0.02
CA ASP A 50 -5.81 -11.18 1.19
C ASP A 50 -4.49 -11.95 1.03
N ASN A 51 -4.21 -12.44 -0.19
CA ASN A 51 -2.95 -13.10 -0.55
C ASN A 51 -1.73 -12.17 -0.56
N GLU A 52 -1.91 -10.85 -0.45
CA GLU A 52 -0.85 -9.85 -0.37
C GLU A 52 -0.71 -9.23 1.02
N ARG A 53 -1.70 -9.45 1.90
CA ARG A 53 -1.74 -8.88 3.26
C ARG A 53 -0.52 -9.27 4.11
N TRP A 54 0.09 -10.43 3.85
CA TRP A 54 1.28 -10.92 4.56
C TRP A 54 2.48 -9.97 4.41
N LEU A 55 2.59 -9.21 3.30
CA LEU A 55 3.66 -8.22 3.08
C LEU A 55 3.60 -7.06 4.08
N GLN A 56 2.42 -6.79 4.64
CA GLN A 56 2.21 -5.71 5.61
C GLN A 56 2.49 -6.15 7.05
N GLN A 57 2.76 -7.44 7.29
CA GLN A 57 3.08 -7.91 8.64
C GLN A 57 4.41 -7.29 9.10
N PRO A 58 4.53 -6.81 10.36
CA PRO A 58 5.69 -6.03 10.80
C PRO A 58 7.03 -6.72 10.54
N LYS A 59 7.11 -8.03 10.80
CA LYS A 59 8.31 -8.82 10.56
C LYS A 59 8.65 -8.90 9.07
N THR A 60 7.69 -9.28 8.22
CA THR A 60 7.89 -9.41 6.78
C THR A 60 8.30 -8.08 6.15
N ALA A 61 7.63 -6.99 6.51
CA ALA A 61 7.94 -5.67 6.01
C ALA A 61 9.38 -5.25 6.37
N ALA A 62 9.80 -5.52 7.61
CA ALA A 62 11.17 -5.24 8.07
C ALA A 62 12.21 -6.12 7.35
N ASP A 63 11.94 -7.41 7.23
CA ASP A 63 12.83 -8.36 6.55
C ASP A 63 12.99 -7.98 5.06
N LEU A 64 11.90 -7.59 4.38
CA LEU A 64 11.93 -7.10 3.01
C LEU A 64 12.71 -5.79 2.88
N GLN A 65 12.49 -4.83 3.79
CA GLN A 65 13.23 -3.57 3.79
C GLN A 65 14.73 -3.80 3.96
N ASN A 66 15.13 -4.73 4.82
CA ASN A 66 16.53 -5.08 5.04
C ASN A 66 17.14 -5.72 3.78
N ALA A 67 16.43 -6.64 3.13
CA ALA A 67 16.88 -7.27 1.89
C ALA A 67 17.06 -6.24 0.75
N LEU A 68 16.13 -5.29 0.63
CA LEU A 68 16.23 -4.20 -0.34
C LEU A 68 17.42 -3.29 -0.07
N SER A 69 17.63 -2.89 1.20
CA SER A 69 18.79 -2.08 1.60
C SER A 69 20.12 -2.80 1.31
N TRP A 70 20.19 -4.10 1.58
CA TRP A 70 21.37 -4.91 1.25
C TRP A 70 21.61 -4.95 -0.26
N THR A 71 20.57 -5.19 -1.06
CA THR A 71 20.67 -5.28 -2.52
C THR A 71 21.14 -3.97 -3.13
N GLN A 72 20.69 -2.82 -2.60
CA GLN A 72 21.14 -1.50 -3.05
C GLN A 72 22.64 -1.28 -2.76
N ALA A 73 23.13 -1.77 -1.62
CA ALA A 73 24.55 -1.66 -1.25
C ALA A 73 25.45 -2.69 -1.94
N ASN A 74 24.87 -3.80 -2.42
CA ASN A 74 25.58 -4.93 -3.02
C ASN A 74 25.06 -5.15 -4.43
N SER A 75 25.50 -4.32 -5.36
CA SER A 75 25.12 -4.46 -6.77
C SER A 75 25.54 -5.84 -7.30
N PRO A 76 24.66 -6.54 -8.04
CA PRO A 76 25.01 -7.81 -8.67
C PRO A 76 26.26 -7.66 -9.53
N THR A 77 27.15 -8.63 -9.45
CA THR A 77 28.35 -8.67 -10.28
C THR A 77 28.66 -10.09 -10.71
N ASP A 78 29.03 -10.25 -11.97
CA ASP A 78 29.34 -11.55 -12.54
C ASP A 78 30.81 -11.96 -12.35
N THR A 79 31.61 -11.14 -11.65
CA THR A 79 33.08 -11.31 -11.53
C THR A 79 33.51 -12.69 -11.02
N HIS A 80 32.68 -13.37 -10.22
CA HIS A 80 33.01 -14.67 -9.61
C HIS A 80 32.14 -15.82 -10.13
N VAL A 81 31.34 -15.62 -11.17
CA VAL A 81 30.37 -16.61 -11.65
C VAL A 81 31.06 -17.89 -12.09
N ASP A 82 32.13 -17.81 -12.87
CA ASP A 82 32.86 -19.00 -13.34
C ASP A 82 33.45 -19.82 -12.18
N ASN A 83 34.05 -19.14 -11.20
CA ASN A 83 34.60 -19.76 -9.99
C ASN A 83 33.52 -20.47 -9.15
N ILE A 84 32.32 -19.91 -9.10
CA ILE A 84 31.18 -20.52 -8.40
C ILE A 84 30.69 -21.76 -9.16
N LEU A 85 30.62 -21.69 -10.49
CA LEU A 85 30.18 -22.80 -11.34
C LEU A 85 31.17 -23.98 -11.30
N GLU A 86 32.48 -23.72 -11.30
CA GLU A 86 33.50 -24.77 -11.17
C GLU A 86 33.37 -25.53 -9.84
N LYS A 87 33.18 -24.81 -8.72
CA LYS A 87 32.96 -25.41 -7.39
C LYS A 87 31.66 -26.21 -7.32
N LEU A 88 30.57 -25.71 -7.90
CA LEU A 88 29.29 -26.44 -7.93
C LEU A 88 29.35 -27.71 -8.78
N ASN A 89 30.22 -27.74 -9.80
CA ASN A 89 30.46 -28.91 -10.64
C ASN A 89 31.47 -29.89 -10.04
N GLY A 90 31.99 -29.64 -8.83
CA GLY A 90 32.91 -30.54 -8.13
C GLY A 90 34.30 -30.64 -8.75
N GLN A 91 34.72 -29.62 -9.50
CA GLN A 91 36.10 -29.49 -9.96
C GLN A 91 36.91 -28.71 -8.91
N ASP A 92 37.37 -29.41 -7.87
CA ASP A 92 38.41 -28.93 -6.94
C ASP A 92 39.74 -29.66 -7.21
#